data_AF-A0A933N2D0-F1
#
_entry.id   AF-A0A933N2D0-F1
#
_cell.length_a   1.000
_cell.length_b   1.000
_cell.length_c   1.000
_cell.angle_alpha   90.00
_cell.angle_beta   90.00
_cell.angle_gamma   90.00
#
_symmetry.space_group_name_H-M   'P 1'
#
loop_
_entity.id
_entity.type
_entity.pdbx_description
1 polymer ?
#
loop_
_entity_poly.entity_id
_entity_poly.type
_entity_poly.pdbx_seq_one_letter_code
_entity_poly.pdbx_strand_id
1 'polypeptide(L)'
;MRNYRGLISCFALLGGLFALSLRLSSEWEKKLTVYPEGMDILRAQSAGEGEEEDETDGEETPRPKRIEKGTSQKIWIEKGALNARYNFINFNKDRLYISFSMPSRAYLDYLAGYGYSDADIARLRKWREKTRQNAWDQTIRKDGKAAADKAVADVDLDHETQLRKLMRSRGLALRAGNVVECDMPLIVKRNIPVLKSLALTFQKISSERGYGAEETVGAVISLVQTALRYRIPPSLEGQLHTGGLLPPARALLSGWGDCDTKTGTAAAILGNWSGMRLVGIAVPGHYLMAIRRIPAKGDMFVRYEGLEYVLIEPAGPAWLEPGTVGKNTAALLEGAEGYKVEPFFY
;
A
#
# COMPACT_ATOMS: atom_id res chain seq x y z
N MET A 1 55.26 1.98 -48.49
CA MET A 1 55.09 1.56 -47.08
C MET A 1 54.76 2.73 -46.12
N ARG A 2 53.87 3.67 -46.49
CA ARG A 2 53.58 4.87 -45.64
C ARG A 2 52.14 4.96 -45.10
N ASN A 3 51.23 4.05 -45.48
CA ASN A 3 49.83 4.09 -45.06
C ASN A 3 49.44 3.07 -43.99
N TYR A 4 50.34 2.18 -43.56
CA TYR A 4 50.03 1.17 -42.54
C TYR A 4 49.96 1.76 -41.12
N ARG A 5 50.69 2.84 -40.83
CA ARG A 5 50.67 3.48 -39.50
C ARG A 5 49.32 4.12 -39.19
N GLY A 6 48.68 4.79 -40.16
CA GLY A 6 47.35 5.35 -39.98
C GLY A 6 46.27 4.28 -39.79
N LEU A 7 46.38 3.17 -40.51
CA LEU A 7 45.46 2.03 -40.37
C LEU A 7 45.55 1.41 -38.97
N ILE A 8 46.77 1.18 -38.47
CA ILE A 8 47.01 0.60 -37.14
C ILE A 8 46.47 1.52 -36.03
N SER A 9 46.66 2.83 -36.15
CA SER A 9 46.10 3.80 -35.19
C SER A 9 44.56 3.79 -35.19
N CYS A 10 43.91 3.69 -36.35
CA CYS A 10 42.45 3.57 -36.42
C CYS A 10 41.94 2.27 -35.78
N PHE A 11 42.61 1.15 -35.99
CA PHE A 11 42.23 -0.13 -35.37
C PHE A 11 42.40 -0.11 -33.85
N ALA A 12 43.46 0.53 -33.34
CA ALA A 12 43.65 0.69 -31.90
C ALA A 12 42.56 1.57 -31.26
N LEU A 13 42.15 2.64 -31.95
CA LEU A 13 41.10 3.54 -31.49
C LEU A 13 39.72 2.88 -31.49
N LEU A 14 39.41 2.10 -32.53
CA LEU A 14 38.21 1.25 -32.59
C LEU A 14 38.20 0.18 -31.49
N GLY A 15 39.33 -0.48 -31.24
CA GLY A 15 39.46 -1.44 -30.14
C GLY A 15 39.23 -0.81 -28.76
N GLY A 16 39.75 0.40 -28.54
CA GLY A 16 39.54 1.16 -27.32
C GLY A 16 38.07 1.58 -27.11
N LEU A 17 37.40 2.04 -28.16
CA LEU A 17 35.98 2.38 -28.13
C LEU A 17 35.10 1.14 -27.89
N PHE A 18 35.45 0.00 -28.47
CA PHE A 18 34.72 -1.25 -28.26
C PHE A 18 34.91 -1.78 -26.84
N ALA A 19 36.12 -1.69 -26.28
CA ALA A 19 36.38 -2.02 -24.88
C ALA A 19 35.64 -1.08 -23.91
N LEU A 20 35.56 0.22 -24.24
CA LEU A 20 34.80 1.19 -23.46
C LEU A 20 33.29 0.91 -23.53
N SER A 21 32.75 0.56 -24.71
CA SER A 21 31.35 0.18 -24.85
C SER A 21 31.04 -1.11 -24.11
N LEU A 22 31.93 -2.11 -24.14
CA LEU A 22 31.78 -3.36 -23.39
C LEU A 22 31.84 -3.13 -21.87
N ARG A 23 32.70 -2.20 -21.41
CA ARG A 23 32.78 -1.84 -20.00
C ARG A 23 31.55 -1.05 -19.55
N LEU A 24 31.09 -0.10 -20.34
CA LEU A 24 29.85 0.63 -20.08
C LEU A 24 28.64 -0.28 -20.13
N SER A 25 28.57 -1.22 -21.08
CA SER A 25 27.49 -2.21 -21.14
C SER A 25 27.57 -3.19 -19.97
N SER A 26 28.77 -3.60 -19.53
CA SER A 26 28.97 -4.42 -18.32
C SER A 26 28.56 -3.68 -17.03
N GLU A 27 28.86 -2.39 -16.90
CA GLU A 27 28.41 -1.59 -15.76
C GLU A 27 26.90 -1.32 -15.82
N TRP A 28 26.35 -1.12 -17.01
CA TRP A 28 24.91 -1.10 -17.23
C TRP A 28 24.27 -2.45 -16.95
N GLU A 29 24.91 -3.57 -17.25
CA GLU A 29 24.45 -4.95 -16.98
C GLU A 29 24.55 -5.30 -15.49
N LYS A 30 25.50 -4.70 -14.76
CA LYS A 30 25.55 -4.68 -13.29
C LYS A 30 24.47 -3.80 -12.65
N LYS A 31 23.98 -2.77 -13.37
CA LYS A 31 22.81 -1.96 -12.97
C LYS A 31 21.48 -2.55 -13.46
N LEU A 32 21.52 -3.32 -14.54
CA LEU A 32 20.45 -4.14 -15.13
C LEU A 32 20.53 -5.58 -14.62
N THR A 33 21.28 -5.83 -13.54
CA THR A 33 21.14 -7.07 -12.80
C THR A 33 19.72 -7.03 -12.29
N VAL A 34 18.84 -7.71 -13.02
CA VAL A 34 17.46 -7.95 -12.64
C VAL A 34 17.58 -8.77 -11.37
N TYR A 35 17.53 -8.07 -10.25
CA TYR A 35 17.48 -8.66 -8.93
C TYR A 35 16.32 -9.65 -8.91
N PRO A 36 16.49 -10.81 -8.26
CA PRO A 36 15.49 -11.85 -8.27
C PRO A 36 14.15 -11.29 -7.76
N GLU A 37 13.10 -11.72 -8.45
CA GLU A 37 11.69 -11.77 -8.05
C GLU A 37 11.39 -11.39 -6.58
N GLY A 38 10.44 -10.46 -6.37
CA GLY A 38 9.73 -10.35 -5.10
C GLY A 38 10.35 -9.44 -4.04
N MET A 39 10.75 -8.21 -4.39
CA MET A 39 10.87 -7.14 -3.40
C MET A 39 9.50 -6.48 -3.24
N ASP A 40 8.61 -7.09 -2.44
CA ASP A 40 7.55 -6.35 -1.77
C ASP A 40 8.26 -5.34 -0.87
N ILE A 41 8.23 -4.05 -1.21
CA ILE A 41 8.70 -3.03 -0.26
C ILE A 41 7.59 -2.89 0.76
N LEU A 42 7.81 -3.50 1.93
CA LEU A 42 7.13 -3.08 3.14
C LEU A 42 7.46 -1.60 3.31
N ARG A 43 6.44 -0.73 3.34
CA ARG A 43 6.60 0.54 4.04
C ARG A 43 7.09 0.15 5.42
N ALA A 44 8.24 0.66 5.87
CA ALA A 44 8.65 0.36 7.25
C ALA A 44 7.45 0.67 8.17
N GLN A 45 7.14 -0.23 9.10
CA GLN A 45 5.89 -0.18 9.86
C GLN A 45 6.26 0.14 11.30
N SER A 46 6.62 1.40 11.54
CA SER A 46 7.01 1.88 12.86
C SER A 46 5.87 2.68 13.48
N ALA A 47 5.16 2.07 14.42
CA ALA A 47 4.50 2.80 15.50
C ALA A 47 5.46 2.82 16.69
N GLY A 48 6.57 3.55 16.58
CA GLY A 48 7.54 3.64 17.67
C GLY A 48 6.94 4.34 18.90
N GLU A 49 6.88 3.64 20.03
CA GLU A 49 7.70 3.89 21.22
C GLU A 49 8.01 2.53 21.90
N GLY A 50 9.28 2.11 21.88
CA GLY A 50 9.88 1.18 22.86
C GLY A 50 10.29 -0.22 22.37
N GLU A 51 11.60 -0.36 22.08
CA GLU A 51 12.45 -1.56 22.20
C GLU A 51 12.37 -2.64 21.12
N GLU A 52 13.28 -2.52 20.14
CA GLU A 52 14.00 -3.67 19.59
C GLU A 52 15.03 -4.13 20.63
N GLU A 53 14.96 -5.38 21.09
CA GLU A 53 16.14 -6.21 21.38
C GLU A 53 15.83 -7.70 21.10
N ASP A 54 16.61 -8.23 20.17
CA ASP A 54 17.14 -9.59 20.02
C ASP A 54 16.27 -10.83 19.75
N GLU A 55 16.58 -11.40 18.58
CA GLU A 55 16.38 -12.79 18.19
C GLU A 55 17.05 -13.74 19.21
N THR A 56 16.24 -14.45 20.01
CA THR A 56 16.62 -15.78 20.49
C THR A 56 15.43 -16.72 20.46
N ASP A 57 15.65 -17.87 19.82
CA ASP A 57 14.74 -19.01 19.78
C ASP A 57 14.37 -19.47 21.20
N GLY A 58 13.10 -19.35 21.58
CA GLY A 58 12.60 -20.00 22.79
C GLY A 58 11.45 -19.27 23.45
N GLU A 59 10.30 -19.95 23.52
CA GLU A 59 9.10 -19.63 24.30
C GLU A 59 8.38 -18.31 23.94
N GLU A 60 7.21 -18.46 23.30
CA GLU A 60 6.17 -17.43 23.26
C GLU A 60 5.87 -16.95 24.68
N THR A 61 6.53 -15.88 25.11
CA THR A 61 6.10 -15.14 26.29
C THR A 61 4.77 -14.46 25.92
N PRO A 62 3.67 -14.71 26.65
CA PRO A 62 2.41 -14.07 26.35
C PRO A 62 2.57 -12.58 26.60
N ARG A 63 2.43 -11.78 25.53
CA ARG A 63 2.42 -10.32 25.58
C ARG A 63 1.66 -9.83 26.81
N PRO A 64 2.16 -8.81 27.54
CA PRO A 64 1.44 -8.27 28.68
C PRO A 64 0.04 -7.87 28.25
N LYS A 65 -0.98 -8.47 28.88
CA LYS A 65 -2.40 -8.13 28.68
C LYS A 65 -2.59 -6.64 29.01
N ARG A 66 -2.51 -5.76 28.02
CA ARG A 66 -3.14 -4.44 28.10
C ARG A 66 -4.65 -4.66 28.11
N ILE A 67 -5.20 -4.85 29.30
CA ILE A 67 -6.64 -4.76 29.57
C ILE A 67 -6.93 -3.26 29.63
N GLU A 68 -6.94 -2.58 28.49
CA GLU A 68 -7.61 -1.28 28.44
C GLU A 68 -9.07 -1.55 28.81
N LYS A 69 -9.48 -1.15 30.03
CA LYS A 69 -10.81 -1.42 30.60
C LYS A 69 -11.89 -0.74 29.75
N GLY A 70 -12.25 -1.33 28.61
CA GLY A 70 -13.29 -0.80 27.74
C GLY A 70 -13.20 -1.18 26.27
N THR A 71 -12.11 -1.80 25.81
CA THR A 71 -12.02 -2.32 24.44
C THR A 71 -12.16 -3.83 24.42
N SER A 72 -12.93 -4.36 23.47
CA SER A 72 -12.99 -5.80 23.19
C SER A 72 -13.40 -6.06 21.75
N GLN A 73 -12.90 -7.15 21.19
CA GLN A 73 -13.34 -7.62 19.89
C GLN A 73 -13.79 -9.08 19.97
N LYS A 74 -14.82 -9.43 19.20
CA LYS A 74 -15.25 -10.81 19.00
C LYS A 74 -15.34 -11.05 17.49
N ILE A 75 -14.71 -12.13 17.03
CA ILE A 75 -14.75 -12.57 15.63
C ILE A 75 -15.22 -14.01 15.61
N TRP A 76 -16.18 -14.32 14.74
CA TRP A 76 -16.77 -15.65 14.66
C TRP A 76 -17.40 -15.90 13.30
N ILE A 77 -17.58 -17.16 12.96
CA ILE A 77 -18.34 -17.60 11.79
C ILE A 77 -19.71 -18.07 12.27
N GLU A 78 -20.77 -17.59 11.63
CA GLU A 78 -22.14 -17.99 11.94
C GLU A 78 -22.96 -17.97 10.66
N LYS A 79 -23.72 -19.06 10.42
CA LYS A 79 -24.63 -19.20 9.26
C LYS A 79 -23.98 -18.87 7.91
N GLY A 80 -22.72 -19.26 7.73
CA GLY A 80 -21.97 -19.03 6.49
C GLY A 80 -21.53 -17.58 6.26
N ALA A 81 -21.48 -16.76 7.30
CA ALA A 81 -20.91 -15.41 7.28
C ALA A 81 -19.78 -15.27 8.32
N LEU A 82 -18.76 -14.49 7.97
CA LEU A 82 -17.77 -14.01 8.92
C LEU A 82 -18.33 -12.77 9.60
N ASN A 83 -18.24 -12.72 10.92
CA ASN A 83 -18.78 -11.66 11.73
C ASN A 83 -17.68 -11.11 12.66
N ALA A 84 -17.68 -9.80 12.82
CA ALA A 84 -16.86 -9.11 13.79
C ALA A 84 -17.72 -8.13 14.60
N ARG A 85 -17.39 -8.00 15.87
CA ARG A 85 -17.96 -7.03 16.80
C ARG A 85 -16.84 -6.36 17.55
N TYR A 86 -16.90 -5.05 17.64
CA TYR A 86 -15.96 -4.22 18.38
C TYR A 86 -16.70 -3.42 19.42
N ASN A 87 -16.22 -3.46 20.65
CA ASN A 87 -16.59 -2.55 21.72
C ASN A 87 -15.36 -1.69 22.01
N PHE A 88 -15.54 -0.39 22.13
CA PHE A 88 -14.44 0.54 22.34
C PHE A 88 -14.96 1.83 22.98
N ILE A 89 -14.04 2.71 23.36
CA ILE A 89 -14.35 4.02 23.88
C ILE A 89 -13.88 5.03 22.83
N ASN A 90 -14.69 6.03 22.49
CA ASN A 90 -14.26 7.13 21.61
C ASN A 90 -13.63 8.29 22.40
N PHE A 91 -13.13 9.31 21.69
CA PHE A 91 -12.49 10.48 22.32
C PHE A 91 -13.42 11.25 23.29
N ASN A 92 -14.73 11.19 23.08
CA ASN A 92 -15.74 11.74 24.00
C ASN A 92 -15.96 10.90 25.27
N LYS A 93 -15.21 9.81 25.45
CA LYS A 93 -15.33 8.83 26.54
C LYS A 93 -16.63 8.02 26.51
N ASP A 94 -17.34 8.03 25.39
CA ASP A 94 -18.53 7.21 25.20
C ASP A 94 -18.16 5.78 24.83
N ARG A 95 -18.89 4.82 25.39
CA ARG A 95 -18.77 3.40 25.03
C ARG A 95 -19.57 3.14 23.76
N LEU A 96 -18.87 2.77 22.70
CA LEU A 96 -19.44 2.45 21.40
C LEU A 96 -19.33 0.96 21.11
N TYR A 97 -20.29 0.49 20.31
CA TYR A 97 -20.31 -0.86 19.77
C TYR A 97 -20.60 -0.77 18.27
N ILE A 98 -19.82 -1.51 17.48
CA ILE A 98 -20.09 -1.73 16.06
C ILE A 98 -20.02 -3.22 15.73
N SER A 99 -20.71 -3.61 14.67
CA SER A 99 -20.53 -4.92 14.03
C SER A 99 -20.29 -4.77 12.54
N PHE A 100 -19.56 -5.73 12.00
CA PHE A 100 -19.34 -5.89 10.57
C PHE A 100 -19.49 -7.36 10.21
N SER A 101 -20.12 -7.66 9.08
CA SER A 101 -20.37 -9.02 8.64
C SER A 101 -20.25 -9.11 7.13
N MET A 102 -19.75 -10.24 6.65
CA MET A 102 -19.66 -10.55 5.23
C MET A 102 -19.93 -12.04 5.01
N PRO A 103 -20.81 -12.42 4.06
CA PRO A 103 -20.97 -13.83 3.67
C PRO A 103 -19.63 -14.45 3.28
N SER A 104 -19.35 -15.68 3.68
CA SER A 104 -18.05 -16.33 3.44
C SER A 104 -17.69 -16.37 1.95
N ARG A 105 -18.68 -16.59 1.08
CA ARG A 105 -18.47 -16.56 -0.37
C ARG A 105 -18.03 -15.18 -0.86
N ALA A 106 -18.75 -14.14 -0.46
CA ALA A 106 -18.42 -12.76 -0.81
C ALA A 106 -17.05 -12.34 -0.25
N TYR A 107 -16.69 -12.83 0.93
CA TYR A 107 -15.37 -12.61 1.52
C TYR A 107 -14.25 -13.26 0.70
N LEU A 108 -14.42 -14.50 0.25
CA LEU A 108 -13.45 -15.16 -0.62
C LEU A 108 -13.31 -14.45 -1.98
N ASP A 109 -14.43 -14.08 -2.60
CA ASP A 109 -14.42 -13.35 -3.87
C ASP A 109 -13.78 -11.96 -3.71
N TYR A 110 -14.01 -11.29 -2.56
CA TYR A 110 -13.34 -10.04 -2.19
C TYR A 110 -11.82 -10.21 -2.04
N LEU A 111 -11.36 -11.23 -1.32
CA LEU A 111 -9.93 -11.48 -1.12
C LEU A 111 -9.21 -11.81 -2.42
N ALA A 112 -9.86 -12.53 -3.34
CA ALA A 112 -9.30 -12.82 -4.66
C ALA A 112 -8.98 -11.55 -5.48
N GLY A 113 -9.53 -10.39 -5.10
CA GLY A 113 -9.24 -9.10 -5.71
C GLY A 113 -7.92 -8.44 -5.26
N TYR A 114 -7.19 -9.03 -4.31
CA TYR A 114 -5.98 -8.47 -3.74
C TYR A 114 -4.79 -9.42 -3.84
N GLY A 115 -3.60 -8.85 -4.04
CA GLY A 115 -2.36 -9.60 -4.18
C GLY A 115 -2.22 -10.35 -5.50
N TYR A 116 -1.00 -10.80 -5.81
CA TYR A 116 -0.72 -11.59 -7.01
C TYR A 116 0.07 -12.86 -6.66
N SER A 117 -0.01 -13.87 -7.52
CA SER A 117 0.78 -15.09 -7.39
C SER A 117 1.92 -15.14 -8.41
N ASP A 118 2.95 -15.94 -8.14
CA ASP A 118 4.00 -16.22 -9.13
C ASP A 118 3.42 -16.82 -10.42
N ALA A 119 2.33 -17.57 -10.30
CA ALA A 119 1.59 -18.09 -11.45
C ALA A 119 0.99 -16.97 -12.32
N ASP A 120 0.52 -15.87 -11.73
CA ASP A 120 0.03 -14.71 -12.49
C ASP A 120 1.16 -14.10 -13.33
N ILE A 121 2.35 -13.92 -12.73
CA ILE A 121 3.52 -13.38 -13.39
C ILE A 121 4.07 -14.32 -14.46
N ALA A 122 4.15 -15.62 -14.15
CA ALA A 122 4.61 -16.64 -15.09
C ALA A 122 3.73 -16.72 -16.35
N ARG A 123 2.41 -16.59 -16.20
CA ARG A 123 1.49 -16.53 -17.35
C ARG A 123 1.76 -15.31 -18.23
N LEU A 124 1.98 -14.15 -17.63
CA LEU A 124 2.27 -12.92 -18.36
C LEU A 124 3.62 -12.99 -19.09
N ARG A 125 4.65 -13.54 -18.43
CA ARG A 125 5.97 -13.78 -19.05
C ARG A 125 5.88 -14.76 -20.22
N LYS A 126 5.15 -15.86 -20.07
CA LYS A 126 4.94 -16.85 -21.13
C LYS A 126 4.22 -16.24 -22.34
N TRP A 127 3.23 -15.39 -22.09
CA TRP A 127 2.55 -14.62 -23.14
C TRP A 127 3.53 -13.68 -23.87
N ARG A 128 4.34 -12.91 -23.13
CA ARG A 128 5.35 -12.01 -23.69
C ARG A 128 6.30 -12.75 -24.62
N GLU A 129 6.90 -13.84 -24.15
CA GLU A 129 7.90 -14.59 -24.92
C GLU A 129 7.33 -15.14 -26.22
N LYS A 130 6.15 -15.78 -26.16
CA LYS A 130 5.46 -16.28 -27.34
C LYS A 130 5.16 -15.14 -28.34
N THR A 131 4.76 -13.98 -27.84
CA THR A 131 4.37 -12.84 -28.68
C THR A 131 5.59 -12.18 -29.31
N ARG A 132 6.72 -12.07 -28.59
CA ARG A 132 8.01 -11.59 -29.13
C ARG A 132 8.50 -12.49 -30.26
N GLN A 133 8.49 -13.81 -30.05
CA GLN A 133 8.91 -14.77 -31.08
C GLN A 133 8.04 -14.66 -32.33
N ASN A 134 6.72 -14.60 -32.17
CA ASN A 134 5.79 -14.44 -33.29
C ASN A 134 6.01 -13.12 -34.05
N ALA A 135 6.17 -12.00 -33.32
CA ALA A 135 6.43 -10.69 -33.91
C ALA A 135 7.75 -10.68 -34.69
N TRP A 136 8.81 -11.25 -34.10
CA TRP A 136 10.10 -11.41 -34.76
C TRP A 136 9.98 -12.21 -36.05
N ASP A 137 9.43 -13.42 -35.99
CA ASP A 137 9.37 -14.34 -37.14
C ASP A 137 8.54 -13.78 -38.30
N GLN A 138 7.47 -13.04 -38.00
CA GLN A 138 6.62 -12.40 -38.99
C GLN A 138 7.31 -11.22 -39.66
N THR A 139 7.99 -10.37 -38.89
CA THR A 139 8.55 -9.12 -39.40
C THR A 139 9.93 -9.31 -40.02
N ILE A 140 10.78 -10.21 -39.50
CA ILE A 140 12.17 -10.38 -39.98
C ILE A 140 12.21 -10.81 -41.44
N ARG A 141 11.29 -11.69 -41.86
CA ARG A 141 11.23 -12.23 -43.23
C ARG A 141 10.71 -11.21 -44.23
N LYS A 142 9.87 -10.27 -43.79
CA LYS A 142 9.14 -9.33 -44.64
C LYS A 142 9.84 -7.97 -44.73
N ASP A 143 10.26 -7.44 -43.58
CA ASP A 143 10.66 -6.04 -43.42
C ASP A 143 12.09 -5.90 -42.85
N GLY A 144 12.79 -7.02 -42.60
CA GLY A 144 14.18 -7.06 -42.15
C GLY A 144 14.39 -6.80 -40.65
N LYS A 145 15.66 -6.78 -40.24
CA LYS A 145 16.05 -6.83 -38.82
C LYS A 145 15.57 -5.62 -38.01
N ALA A 146 15.79 -4.40 -38.51
CA ALA A 146 15.42 -3.19 -37.78
C ALA A 146 13.91 -3.10 -37.51
N ALA A 147 13.08 -3.56 -38.46
CA ALA A 147 11.64 -3.62 -38.27
C ALA A 147 11.24 -4.69 -37.25
N ALA A 148 11.91 -5.85 -37.26
CA ALA A 148 11.68 -6.92 -36.28
C ALA A 148 12.09 -6.51 -34.86
N ASP A 149 13.24 -5.83 -34.71
CA ASP A 149 13.68 -5.26 -33.44
C ASP A 149 12.63 -4.28 -32.89
N LYS A 150 12.09 -3.40 -33.74
CA LYS A 150 11.01 -2.48 -33.36
C LYS A 150 9.74 -3.22 -32.94
N ALA A 151 9.30 -4.22 -33.70
CA ALA A 151 8.11 -4.99 -33.37
C ALA A 151 8.25 -5.71 -32.02
N VAL A 152 9.44 -6.23 -31.70
CA VAL A 152 9.72 -6.83 -30.38
C VAL A 152 9.68 -5.77 -29.26
N ALA A 153 10.22 -4.57 -29.51
CA ALA A 153 10.15 -3.47 -28.55
C ALA A 153 8.70 -3.03 -28.26
N ASP A 154 7.83 -3.02 -29.28
CA ASP A 154 6.40 -2.73 -29.10
C ASP A 154 5.70 -3.79 -28.22
N VAL A 155 6.08 -5.08 -28.37
CA VAL A 155 5.59 -6.16 -27.48
C VAL A 155 6.06 -5.97 -26.04
N ASP A 156 7.29 -5.49 -25.84
CA ASP A 156 7.82 -5.22 -24.50
C ASP A 156 7.09 -4.07 -23.81
N LEU A 157 6.67 -3.04 -24.57
CA LEU A 157 5.82 -1.95 -24.06
C LEU A 157 4.41 -2.45 -23.69
N ASP A 158 3.81 -3.33 -24.50
CA ASP A 158 2.51 -3.92 -24.19
C ASP A 158 2.59 -4.82 -22.94
N HIS A 159 3.68 -5.59 -22.80
CA HIS A 159 3.93 -6.36 -21.58
C HIS A 159 3.98 -5.49 -20.32
N GLU A 160 4.69 -4.35 -20.37
CA GLU A 160 4.73 -3.42 -19.24
C GLU A 160 3.34 -2.86 -18.91
N THR A 161 2.55 -2.53 -19.94
CA THR A 161 1.17 -2.08 -19.78
C THR A 161 0.28 -3.14 -19.13
N GLN A 162 0.40 -4.39 -19.58
CA GLN A 162 -0.34 -5.52 -19.00
C GLN A 162 0.11 -5.82 -17.57
N LEU A 163 1.39 -5.72 -17.25
CA LEU A 163 1.91 -5.90 -15.90
C LEU A 163 1.36 -4.83 -14.94
N ARG A 164 1.40 -3.55 -15.34
CA ARG A 164 0.81 -2.45 -14.56
C ARG A 164 -0.70 -2.67 -14.37
N LYS A 165 -1.40 -3.13 -15.40
CA LYS A 165 -2.84 -3.45 -15.32
C LYS A 165 -3.10 -4.60 -14.35
N LEU A 166 -2.29 -5.66 -14.37
CA LEU A 166 -2.37 -6.78 -13.44
C LEU A 166 -2.17 -6.27 -12.00
N MET A 167 -1.07 -5.57 -11.70
CA MET A 167 -0.79 -5.05 -10.37
C MET A 167 -1.93 -4.16 -9.86
N ARG A 168 -2.38 -3.21 -10.68
CA ARG A 168 -3.51 -2.35 -10.35
C ARG A 168 -4.78 -3.15 -10.10
N SER A 169 -5.04 -4.18 -10.90
CA SER A 169 -6.21 -5.04 -10.70
C SER A 169 -6.19 -5.76 -9.34
N ARG A 170 -5.00 -5.98 -8.77
CA ARG A 170 -4.74 -6.63 -7.47
C ARG A 170 -4.54 -5.66 -6.29
N GLY A 171 -4.83 -4.37 -6.48
CA GLY A 171 -4.67 -3.36 -5.42
C GLY A 171 -3.21 -2.92 -5.20
N LEU A 172 -2.34 -3.16 -6.16
CA LEU A 172 -0.91 -2.85 -6.09
C LEU A 172 -0.53 -1.83 -7.17
N ALA A 173 0.54 -1.09 -6.95
CA ALA A 173 1.14 -0.19 -7.89
C ALA A 173 2.54 -0.69 -8.28
N LEU A 174 2.84 -0.71 -9.57
CA LEU A 174 4.19 -0.89 -10.07
C LEU A 174 4.86 0.48 -10.18
N ARG A 175 5.94 0.69 -9.43
CA ARG A 175 6.74 1.92 -9.40
C ARG A 175 8.02 1.77 -10.22
N ALA A 176 8.74 2.88 -10.35
CA ALA A 176 10.05 2.89 -10.99
C ALA A 176 10.99 1.88 -10.31
N GLY A 177 11.86 1.24 -11.09
CA GLY A 177 12.76 0.19 -10.57
C GLY A 177 12.07 -1.16 -10.34
N ASN A 178 10.88 -1.40 -10.91
CA ASN A 178 10.09 -2.64 -10.74
C ASN A 178 9.68 -2.93 -9.28
N VAL A 179 9.54 -1.86 -8.50
CA VAL A 179 9.06 -1.95 -7.12
C VAL A 179 7.55 -2.13 -7.12
N VAL A 180 7.07 -3.12 -6.39
CA VAL A 180 5.64 -3.33 -6.15
C VAL A 180 5.31 -2.84 -4.74
N GLU A 181 4.28 -2.01 -4.64
CA GLU A 181 3.76 -1.51 -3.35
C GLU A 181 2.23 -1.53 -3.35
N CYS A 182 1.62 -1.38 -2.18
CA CYS A 182 0.17 -1.23 -2.08
C CYS A 182 -0.30 0.10 -2.68
N ASP A 183 -1.28 0.04 -3.59
CA ASP A 183 -1.91 1.24 -4.16
C ASP A 183 -2.99 1.74 -3.20
N MET A 184 -2.57 2.48 -2.17
CA MET A 184 -3.45 2.95 -1.10
C MET A 184 -4.68 3.73 -1.61
N PRO A 185 -4.55 4.72 -2.53
CA PRO A 185 -5.72 5.36 -3.13
C PRO A 185 -6.70 4.40 -3.77
N LEU A 186 -6.21 3.42 -4.54
CA LEU A 186 -7.08 2.44 -5.18
C LEU A 186 -7.74 1.50 -4.17
N ILE A 187 -6.98 1.02 -3.16
CA ILE A 187 -7.49 0.16 -2.09
C ILE A 187 -8.60 0.90 -1.35
N VAL A 188 -8.37 2.14 -0.90
CA VAL A 188 -9.39 2.95 -0.22
C VAL A 188 -10.63 3.09 -1.09
N LYS A 189 -10.46 3.55 -2.34
CA LYS A 189 -11.59 3.76 -3.28
C LYS A 189 -12.42 2.51 -3.50
N ARG A 190 -11.78 1.34 -3.66
CA ARG A 190 -12.46 0.05 -3.85
C ARG A 190 -13.25 -0.37 -2.61
N ASN A 191 -12.82 0.04 -1.41
CA ASN A 191 -13.42 -0.39 -0.16
C ASN A 191 -14.49 0.54 0.40
N ILE A 192 -14.61 1.77 -0.12
CA ILE A 192 -15.72 2.68 0.24
C ILE A 192 -17.09 1.97 0.16
N PRO A 193 -17.51 1.40 -1.00
CA PRO A 193 -18.82 0.75 -1.08
C PRO A 193 -18.93 -0.51 -0.21
N VAL A 194 -17.81 -1.21 0.03
CA VAL A 194 -17.77 -2.42 0.87
C VAL A 194 -18.06 -2.08 2.33
N LEU A 195 -17.59 -0.93 2.81
CA LEU A 195 -17.75 -0.48 4.20
C LEU A 195 -18.93 0.47 4.42
N LYS A 196 -19.80 0.64 3.42
CA LYS A 196 -20.96 1.55 3.49
C LYS A 196 -21.88 1.24 4.67
N SER A 197 -22.15 -0.03 4.96
CA SER A 197 -23.00 -0.43 6.10
C SER A 197 -22.42 0.02 7.44
N LEU A 198 -21.09 0.00 7.57
CA LEU A 198 -20.41 0.45 8.78
C LEU A 198 -20.45 1.98 8.90
N ALA A 199 -20.24 2.70 7.80
CA ALA A 199 -20.39 4.16 7.78
C ALA A 199 -21.80 4.63 8.17
N LEU A 200 -22.84 3.94 7.70
CA LEU A 200 -24.23 4.20 8.10
C LEU A 200 -24.47 3.92 9.59
N THR A 201 -23.78 2.92 10.15
CA THR A 201 -23.85 2.62 11.59
C THR A 201 -23.25 3.76 12.42
N PHE A 202 -22.09 4.29 12.02
CA PHE A 202 -21.51 5.48 12.66
C PHE A 202 -22.38 6.72 12.52
N GLN A 203 -23.03 6.91 11.36
CA GLN A 203 -23.97 8.01 11.16
C GLN A 203 -25.19 7.90 12.07
N LYS A 204 -25.73 6.69 12.24
CA LYS A 204 -26.82 6.41 13.17
C LYS A 204 -26.41 6.71 14.62
N ILE A 205 -25.26 6.19 15.07
CA ILE A 205 -24.71 6.48 16.41
C ILE A 205 -24.57 7.98 16.61
N SER A 206 -24.04 8.69 15.62
CA SER A 206 -23.84 10.14 15.71
C SER A 206 -25.15 10.90 15.86
N SER A 207 -26.19 10.47 15.13
CA SER A 207 -27.53 11.07 15.25
C SER A 207 -28.15 10.81 16.62
N GLU A 208 -28.02 9.59 17.15
CA GLU A 208 -28.56 9.21 18.47
C GLU A 208 -27.83 9.87 19.63
N ARG A 209 -26.52 10.15 19.47
CA ARG A 209 -25.66 10.76 20.50
C ARG A 209 -25.51 12.27 20.36
N GLY A 210 -26.02 12.87 19.29
CA GLY A 210 -25.85 14.30 19.00
C GLY A 210 -24.41 14.68 18.64
N TYR A 211 -23.65 13.78 18.03
CA TYR A 211 -22.28 14.07 17.59
C TYR A 211 -22.26 15.00 16.38
N GLY A 212 -21.33 15.95 16.39
CA GLY A 212 -20.94 16.73 15.22
C GLY A 212 -20.02 15.94 14.30
N ALA A 213 -19.55 16.60 13.23
CA ALA A 213 -18.69 15.98 12.25
C ALA A 213 -17.34 15.52 12.85
N GLU A 214 -16.78 16.29 13.77
CA GLU A 214 -15.47 15.99 14.38
C GLU A 214 -15.56 14.79 15.32
N GLU A 215 -16.60 14.72 16.15
CA GLU A 215 -16.86 13.59 17.04
C GLU A 215 -17.17 12.31 16.24
N THR A 216 -17.87 12.45 15.11
CA THR A 216 -18.17 11.35 14.20
C THR A 216 -16.89 10.78 13.57
N VAL A 217 -16.00 11.65 13.08
CA VAL A 217 -14.67 11.23 12.57
C VAL A 217 -13.86 10.60 13.69
N GLY A 218 -13.81 11.24 14.87
CA GLY A 218 -13.13 10.72 16.06
C GLY A 218 -13.62 9.33 16.49
N ALA A 219 -14.91 9.04 16.37
CA ALA A 219 -15.46 7.71 16.65
C ALA A 219 -14.92 6.65 15.67
N VAL A 220 -14.73 6.97 14.39
CA VAL A 220 -14.10 6.06 13.42
C VAL A 220 -12.62 5.87 13.72
N ILE A 221 -11.91 6.95 14.07
CA ILE A 221 -10.48 6.89 14.37
C ILE A 221 -10.21 6.08 15.65
N SER A 222 -10.99 6.30 16.70
CA SER A 222 -10.87 5.51 17.94
C SER A 222 -11.11 4.02 17.71
N LEU A 223 -12.06 3.62 16.85
CA LEU A 223 -12.22 2.21 16.45
C LEU A 223 -10.91 1.60 15.95
N VAL A 224 -10.28 2.24 14.97
CA VAL A 224 -9.08 1.68 14.31
C VAL A 224 -7.83 1.79 15.20
N GLN A 225 -7.72 2.83 16.03
CA GLN A 225 -6.62 2.99 16.97
C GLN A 225 -6.68 1.95 18.09
N THR A 226 -7.84 1.75 18.71
CA THR A 226 -7.95 1.01 19.99
C THR A 226 -8.61 -0.36 19.86
N ALA A 227 -9.54 -0.55 18.93
CA ALA A 227 -10.29 -1.81 18.82
C ALA A 227 -9.64 -2.78 17.82
N LEU A 228 -9.10 -2.29 16.69
CA LEU A 228 -8.26 -3.09 15.80
C LEU A 228 -6.86 -3.23 16.39
N ARG A 229 -6.37 -4.46 16.55
CA ARG A 229 -5.03 -4.69 17.11
C ARG A 229 -3.94 -4.33 16.11
N TYR A 230 -2.82 -3.79 16.59
CA TYR A 230 -1.66 -3.59 15.72
C TYR A 230 -0.95 -4.91 15.45
N ARG A 231 -0.73 -5.22 14.18
CA ARG A 231 0.10 -6.33 13.73
C ARG A 231 0.49 -6.10 12.27
N ILE A 232 1.76 -6.34 11.97
CA ILE A 232 2.35 -6.32 10.63
C ILE A 232 1.81 -7.51 9.82
N PRO A 233 1.10 -7.28 8.70
CA PRO A 233 0.71 -8.34 7.78
C PRO A 233 1.94 -8.88 7.05
N PRO A 234 2.02 -10.20 6.80
CA PRO A 234 3.12 -10.74 6.01
C PRO A 234 3.01 -10.25 4.56
N SER A 235 4.14 -9.95 3.92
CA SER A 235 4.19 -9.63 2.49
C SER A 235 3.69 -10.79 1.63
N LEU A 236 4.05 -12.02 1.99
CA LEU A 236 3.62 -13.24 1.32
C LEU A 236 2.69 -14.06 2.23
N GLU A 237 1.50 -14.38 1.74
CA GLU A 237 0.58 -15.29 2.41
C GLU A 237 0.29 -16.51 1.54
N GLY A 238 0.84 -17.66 1.93
CA GLY A 238 0.81 -18.86 1.09
C GLY A 238 1.57 -18.62 -0.20
N GLN A 239 0.85 -18.49 -1.31
CA GLN A 239 1.42 -18.21 -2.65
C GLN A 239 1.05 -16.81 -3.18
N LEU A 240 0.48 -15.95 -2.32
CA LEU A 240 -0.06 -14.66 -2.68
C LEU A 240 0.81 -13.55 -2.10
N HIS A 241 1.47 -12.78 -2.96
CA HIS A 241 2.17 -11.54 -2.62
C HIS A 241 1.14 -10.44 -2.40
N THR A 242 1.07 -9.91 -1.19
CA THR A 242 0.06 -8.95 -0.72
C THR A 242 0.63 -7.55 -0.49
N GLY A 243 1.96 -7.39 -0.49
CA GLY A 243 2.61 -6.11 -0.20
C GLY A 243 2.54 -5.71 1.28
N GLY A 244 2.20 -6.63 2.19
CA GLY A 244 2.22 -6.37 3.64
C GLY A 244 1.02 -5.59 4.16
N LEU A 245 -0.13 -5.66 3.47
CA LEU A 245 -1.37 -4.96 3.83
C LEU A 245 -2.55 -5.93 3.91
N LEU A 246 -3.43 -5.75 4.92
CA LEU A 246 -4.75 -6.35 4.89
C LEU A 246 -5.77 -5.38 4.25
N PRO A 247 -6.53 -5.83 3.24
CA PRO A 247 -7.63 -5.02 2.72
C PRO A 247 -8.66 -4.69 3.83
N PRO A 248 -9.30 -3.51 3.82
CA PRO A 248 -10.14 -3.04 4.93
C PRO A 248 -11.19 -4.01 5.49
N ALA A 249 -11.94 -4.72 4.64
CA ALA A 249 -12.92 -5.69 5.14
C ALA A 249 -12.25 -6.90 5.79
N ARG A 250 -11.08 -7.31 5.30
CA ARG A 250 -10.25 -8.34 5.91
C ARG A 250 -9.71 -7.89 7.28
N ALA A 251 -9.24 -6.65 7.38
CA ALA A 251 -8.78 -6.08 8.65
C ALA A 251 -9.90 -6.11 9.70
N LEU A 252 -11.11 -5.70 9.32
CA LEU A 252 -12.30 -5.75 10.19
C LEU A 252 -12.77 -7.18 10.51
N LEU A 253 -12.54 -8.17 9.66
CA LEU A 253 -12.94 -9.56 9.94
C LEU A 253 -11.83 -10.38 10.60
N SER A 254 -10.61 -9.85 10.67
CA SER A 254 -9.47 -10.45 11.36
C SER A 254 -9.14 -9.74 12.69
N GLY A 255 -9.57 -8.49 12.85
CA GLY A 255 -9.44 -7.71 14.08
C GLY A 255 -8.03 -7.17 14.30
N TRP A 256 -7.28 -6.95 13.23
CA TRP A 256 -5.94 -6.41 13.29
C TRP A 256 -5.50 -5.78 11.97
N GLY A 257 -4.42 -5.00 12.03
CA GLY A 257 -3.75 -4.36 10.90
C GLY A 257 -2.60 -3.47 11.37
N ASP A 258 -1.68 -3.15 10.48
CA ASP A 258 -0.60 -2.17 10.69
C ASP A 258 -1.07 -0.74 10.37
N CYS A 259 -0.13 0.21 10.24
CA CYS A 259 -0.41 1.60 9.91
C CYS A 259 -1.09 1.78 8.55
N ASP A 260 -0.64 1.06 7.51
CA ASP A 260 -1.25 1.14 6.18
C ASP A 260 -2.68 0.59 6.21
N THR A 261 -2.85 -0.61 6.77
CA THR A 261 -4.15 -1.28 6.89
C THR A 261 -5.16 -0.44 7.67
N LYS A 262 -4.77 0.10 8.84
CA LYS A 262 -5.65 0.90 9.70
C LYS A 262 -6.04 2.21 9.03
N THR A 263 -5.09 2.87 8.35
CA THR A 263 -5.35 4.07 7.57
C THR A 263 -6.30 3.81 6.41
N GLY A 264 -6.07 2.74 5.64
CA GLY A 264 -6.97 2.33 4.56
C GLY A 264 -8.38 2.01 5.05
N THR A 265 -8.50 1.40 6.23
CA THR A 265 -9.79 1.07 6.85
C THR A 265 -10.55 2.31 7.28
N ALA A 266 -9.90 3.23 8.02
CA ALA A 266 -10.52 4.48 8.42
C ALA A 266 -10.96 5.30 7.20
N ALA A 267 -10.07 5.49 6.22
CA ALA A 267 -10.36 6.26 5.02
C ALA A 267 -11.51 5.66 4.20
N ALA A 268 -11.62 4.34 4.09
CA ALA A 268 -12.72 3.68 3.40
C ALA A 268 -14.07 3.86 4.11
N ILE A 269 -14.10 3.88 5.44
CA ILE A 269 -15.32 4.19 6.22
C ILE A 269 -15.71 5.65 5.97
N LEU A 270 -14.78 6.58 6.23
CA LEU A 270 -14.99 8.02 6.13
C LEU A 270 -15.40 8.44 4.70
N GLY A 271 -14.85 7.80 3.67
CA GLY A 271 -15.14 8.09 2.26
C GLY A 271 -16.57 7.81 1.81
N ASN A 272 -17.43 7.27 2.67
CA ASN A 272 -18.86 7.13 2.40
C ASN A 272 -19.66 8.41 2.67
N TRP A 273 -19.10 9.41 3.37
CA TRP A 273 -19.81 10.64 3.68
C TRP A 273 -19.52 11.74 2.66
N SER A 274 -20.59 12.44 2.23
CA SER A 274 -20.47 13.50 1.22
C SER A 274 -19.61 14.66 1.72
N GLY A 275 -18.77 15.19 0.84
CA GLY A 275 -17.89 16.32 1.15
C GLY A 275 -16.61 15.94 1.90
N MET A 276 -16.42 14.67 2.28
CA MET A 276 -15.14 14.21 2.81
C MET A 276 -14.06 14.28 1.73
N ARG A 277 -12.96 14.96 2.02
CA ARG A 277 -11.75 14.97 1.20
C ARG A 277 -10.60 14.48 2.05
N LEU A 278 -10.04 13.34 1.67
CA LEU A 278 -9.02 12.62 2.43
C LEU A 278 -7.80 12.42 1.54
N VAL A 279 -6.63 12.62 2.13
CA VAL A 279 -5.35 12.30 1.51
C VAL A 279 -4.58 11.35 2.42
N GLY A 280 -3.87 10.41 1.83
CA GLY A 280 -2.85 9.64 2.52
C GLY A 280 -1.57 10.46 2.63
N ILE A 281 -0.84 10.26 3.73
CA ILE A 281 0.44 10.89 3.99
C ILE A 281 1.45 9.77 4.23
N ALA A 282 2.38 9.60 3.30
CA ALA A 282 3.50 8.70 3.47
C ALA A 282 4.70 9.48 3.99
N VAL A 283 5.24 9.00 5.11
CA VAL A 283 6.53 9.42 5.66
C VAL A 283 7.45 8.20 5.69
N PRO A 284 8.76 8.37 5.86
CA PRO A 284 9.68 7.23 5.97
C PRO A 284 9.24 6.27 7.08
N GLY A 285 8.92 5.04 6.69
CA GLY A 285 8.54 3.99 7.64
C GLY A 285 7.25 4.23 8.44
N HIS A 286 6.32 5.03 7.91
CA HIS A 286 4.98 5.14 8.47
C HIS A 286 3.97 5.65 7.44
N TYR A 287 2.70 5.34 7.67
CA TYR A 287 1.61 5.84 6.84
C TYR A 287 0.41 6.27 7.67
N LEU A 288 -0.05 7.48 7.39
CA LEU A 288 -1.17 8.11 8.04
C LEU A 288 -2.05 8.82 7.00
N MET A 289 -2.97 9.66 7.45
CA MET A 289 -3.86 10.40 6.54
C MET A 289 -4.10 11.82 7.04
N ALA A 290 -4.76 12.61 6.21
CA ALA A 290 -5.22 13.93 6.59
C ALA A 290 -6.61 14.20 5.99
N ILE A 291 -7.42 14.97 6.72
CA ILE A 291 -8.78 15.35 6.34
C ILE A 291 -8.84 16.84 6.02
N ARG A 292 -9.56 17.20 4.95
CA ARG A 292 -9.80 18.61 4.62
C ARG A 292 -10.75 19.22 5.64
N ARG A 293 -10.21 20.07 6.50
CA ARG A 293 -10.95 21.01 7.37
C ARG A 293 -10.07 22.21 7.69
N ILE A 294 -10.64 23.22 8.34
CA ILE A 294 -9.86 24.34 8.89
C ILE A 294 -9.15 23.83 10.14
N PRO A 295 -7.81 23.92 10.25
CA PRO A 295 -7.09 23.51 11.45
C PRO A 295 -7.53 24.32 12.67
N ALA A 296 -7.79 23.62 13.79
CA ALA A 296 -7.99 24.26 15.08
C ALA A 296 -6.66 24.70 15.70
N LYS A 297 -6.72 25.48 16.78
CA LYS A 297 -5.50 25.89 17.51
C LYS A 297 -4.77 24.64 18.04
N GLY A 298 -3.56 24.42 17.55
CA GLY A 298 -2.71 23.30 17.97
C GLY A 298 -2.81 22.07 17.05
N ASP A 299 -3.72 22.06 16.08
CA ASP A 299 -3.79 20.98 15.09
C ASP A 299 -2.51 20.95 14.25
N MET A 300 -1.96 19.75 14.09
CA MET A 300 -0.97 19.47 13.06
C MET A 300 -1.69 19.27 11.73
N PHE A 301 -1.19 19.91 10.68
CA PHE A 301 -1.78 19.86 9.34
C PHE A 301 -0.70 19.93 8.27
N VAL A 302 -1.07 19.52 7.05
CA VAL A 302 -0.26 19.67 5.85
C VAL A 302 -0.99 20.52 4.82
N ARG A 303 -0.25 21.10 3.87
CA ARG A 303 -0.85 21.81 2.73
C ARG A 303 -0.72 20.97 1.47
N TYR A 304 -1.81 20.89 0.72
CA TYR A 304 -1.88 20.20 -0.56
C TYR A 304 -2.82 20.97 -1.49
N GLU A 305 -2.35 21.30 -2.70
CA GLU A 305 -3.10 22.06 -3.71
C GLU A 305 -3.70 23.38 -3.17
N GLY A 306 -2.96 24.09 -2.30
CA GLY A 306 -3.40 25.35 -1.68
C GLY A 306 -4.45 25.19 -0.58
N LEU A 307 -4.78 23.96 -0.19
CA LEU A 307 -5.74 23.63 0.84
C LEU A 307 -5.03 23.01 2.05
N GLU A 308 -5.57 23.25 3.25
CA GLU A 308 -5.07 22.70 4.51
C GLU A 308 -5.78 21.40 4.86
N TYR A 309 -5.03 20.38 5.24
CA TYR A 309 -5.52 19.07 5.63
C TYR A 309 -5.00 18.72 7.02
N VAL A 310 -5.90 18.58 7.98
CA VAL A 310 -5.55 18.24 9.36
C VAL A 310 -5.14 16.78 9.43
N LEU A 311 -3.98 16.52 10.03
CA LEU A 311 -3.39 15.19 10.15
C LEU A 311 -4.22 14.31 11.09
N ILE A 312 -4.30 13.04 10.74
CA ILE A 312 -4.92 11.98 11.52
C ILE A 312 -3.94 10.83 11.51
N GLU A 313 -3.64 10.26 12.68
CA GLU A 313 -2.83 9.05 12.80
C GLU A 313 -3.71 7.86 13.20
N PRO A 314 -4.25 7.08 12.24
CA PRO A 314 -5.05 5.88 12.53
C PRO A 314 -4.25 4.77 13.21
N ALA A 315 -2.92 4.82 13.09
CA ALA A 315 -2.03 3.88 13.75
C ALA A 315 -2.20 3.99 15.27
N GLY A 316 -2.34 2.83 15.90
CA GLY A 316 -2.47 2.66 17.34
C GLY A 316 -2.04 1.25 17.70
N PRO A 317 -1.95 0.86 18.97
CA PRO A 317 -2.71 1.42 20.08
C PRO A 317 -2.25 2.83 20.46
N ALA A 318 -3.16 3.79 20.33
CA ALA A 318 -2.94 5.18 20.67
C ALA A 318 -4.28 5.83 21.04
N TRP A 319 -4.22 7.02 21.63
CA TRP A 319 -5.40 7.86 21.89
C TRP A 319 -5.12 9.26 21.34
N LEU A 320 -5.04 9.34 20.02
CA LEU A 320 -4.65 10.56 19.30
C LEU A 320 -5.87 11.08 18.53
N GLU A 321 -6.42 12.19 19.00
CA GLU A 321 -7.53 12.89 18.33
C GLU A 321 -7.07 13.43 16.96
N PRO A 322 -7.99 13.58 15.98
CA PRO A 322 -7.70 14.31 14.74
C PRO A 322 -7.04 15.67 15.02
N GLY A 323 -5.91 15.95 14.37
CA GLY A 323 -5.05 17.09 14.65
C GLY A 323 -3.84 16.77 15.53
N THR A 324 -3.79 15.58 16.13
CA THR A 324 -2.64 15.10 16.91
C THR A 324 -2.00 13.90 16.23
N VAL A 325 -0.67 13.85 16.25
CA VAL A 325 0.13 12.70 15.78
C VAL A 325 1.17 12.33 16.86
N GLY A 326 1.72 11.13 16.78
CA GLY A 326 2.80 10.69 17.66
C GLY A 326 4.07 11.53 17.49
N LYS A 327 4.92 11.57 18.53
CA LYS A 327 6.17 12.35 18.52
C LYS A 327 7.09 11.97 17.36
N ASN A 328 7.21 10.68 17.08
CA ASN A 328 8.02 10.18 15.97
C ASN A 328 7.46 10.63 14.62
N THR A 329 6.14 10.56 14.43
CA THR A 329 5.47 11.08 13.24
C THR A 329 5.71 12.58 13.07
N ALA A 330 5.59 13.36 14.14
CA ALA A 330 5.86 14.80 14.13
C ALA A 330 7.31 15.10 13.69
N ALA A 331 8.29 14.38 14.25
CA ALA A 331 9.69 14.52 13.88
C ALA A 331 9.96 14.16 12.41
N LEU A 332 9.32 13.10 11.89
CA LEU A 332 9.44 12.70 10.48
C LEU A 332 8.84 13.75 9.53
N LEU A 333 7.73 14.39 9.90
CA LEU A 333 7.12 15.45 9.11
C LEU A 333 7.99 16.71 9.02
N GLU A 334 8.78 16.99 10.05
CA GLU A 334 9.75 18.09 10.09
C GLU A 334 11.11 17.73 9.47
N GLY A 335 11.35 16.44 9.24
CA GLY A 335 12.61 15.89 8.73
C GLY A 335 12.88 16.23 7.26
N ALA A 336 14.16 16.13 6.87
CA ALA A 336 14.62 16.48 5.53
C ALA A 336 14.08 15.58 4.41
N GLU A 337 13.71 14.34 4.73
CA GLU A 337 13.10 13.40 3.77
C GLU A 337 11.66 13.79 3.40
N GLY A 338 11.01 14.60 4.25
CA GLY A 338 9.67 15.12 4.03
C GLY A 338 8.58 14.06 3.99
N TYR A 339 7.48 14.38 3.32
CA TYR A 339 6.32 13.51 3.17
C TYR A 339 5.79 13.54 1.74
N LYS A 340 5.09 12.46 1.36
CA LYS A 340 4.39 12.35 0.09
C LYS A 340 2.89 12.34 0.34
N VAL A 341 2.15 13.17 -0.39
CA VAL A 341 0.68 13.21 -0.36
C VAL A 341 0.11 12.28 -1.42
N GLU A 342 -0.82 11.41 -1.04
CA GLU A 342 -1.50 10.45 -1.91
C GLU A 342 -3.02 10.69 -1.85
N PRO A 343 -3.62 11.43 -2.80
CA PRO A 343 -5.05 11.73 -2.76
C PRO A 343 -5.88 10.45 -2.93
N PHE A 344 -6.81 10.21 -2.00
CA PHE A 344 -7.68 9.02 -2.07
C PHE A 344 -8.84 9.22 -3.04
N PHE A 345 -9.52 10.37 -2.92
CA PHE A 345 -10.66 10.78 -3.73
C PHE A 345 -10.94 12.27 -3.49
N TYR A 346 -11.64 12.92 -4.43
CA TYR A 346 -11.95 14.36 -4.41
C TYR A 346 -13.45 14.62 -4.33
#